data_AF-A0A9D6SE13-F1
#
_entry.id   AF-A0A9D6SE13-F1
#
_cell.length_a   1.000
_cell.length_b   1.000
_cell.length_c   1.000
_cell.angle_alpha   90.00
_cell.angle_beta   90.00
_cell.angle_gamma   90.00
#
_symmetry.space_group_name_H-M   'P 1'
#
loop_
_entity.id
_entity.type
_entity.pdbx_description
1 polymer ?
#
loop_
_entity_poly.entity_id
_entity_poly.type
_entity_poly.pdbx_seq_one_letter_code
_entity_poly.pdbx_strand_id
1 'polypeptide(L)' 'MRIDAAELEIFKSLFHSVAEEMGAALRRSAFSPNIKERRDYSCAVFDGKGRVVAMGDHMPV' A
#
# COMPACT_ATOMS: atom_id res chain seq x y z
N MET A 1 19.40 4.88 -16.83
CA MET A 1 19.68 4.82 -15.37
C MET A 1 19.91 3.37 -15.03
N ARG A 2 21.07 3.00 -14.47
CA ARG A 2 21.31 1.63 -13.99
C ARG A 2 20.88 1.63 -12.54
N ILE A 3 19.75 0.97 -12.24
CA ILE A 3 19.31 0.75 -10.87
C ILE A 3 20.15 -0.40 -10.32
N ASP A 4 20.85 -0.20 -9.22
CA ASP A 4 21.52 -1.31 -8.53
C ASP A 4 20.57 -2.02 -7.54
N ALA A 5 20.99 -3.19 -7.06
CA ALA A 5 20.15 -4.01 -6.20
C ALA A 5 19.79 -3.32 -4.88
N ALA A 6 20.65 -2.45 -4.34
CA ALA A 6 20.40 -1.73 -3.11
C ALA A 6 19.36 -0.63 -3.35
N GLU A 7 19.51 0.15 -4.43
CA GLU A 7 18.52 1.16 -4.83
C GLU A 7 17.14 0.53 -5.05
N LEU A 8 17.07 -0.62 -5.74
CA LEU A 8 15.81 -1.32 -5.98
C LEU A 8 15.10 -1.71 -4.67
N GLU A 9 15.83 -2.26 -3.70
CA GLU A 9 15.24 -2.67 -2.43
C GLU A 9 14.80 -1.47 -1.59
N ILE A 10 15.55 -0.36 -1.64
CA ILE A 10 15.15 0.90 -1.00
C ILE A 10 13.83 1.41 -1.60
N PHE A 11 13.72 1.49 -2.93
CA PHE A 11 12.49 1.94 -3.58
C PHE A 11 11.30 1.01 -3.27
N LYS A 12 11.52 -0.29 -3.29
CA LYS A 12 10.49 -1.27 -2.94
C LYS A 12 9.98 -1.05 -1.51
N SER A 13 10.87 -0.88 -0.55
CA SER A 13 10.52 -0.60 0.85
C SER A 13 9.75 0.72 0.98
N LEU A 14 10.24 1.78 0.32
CA LEU A 14 9.59 3.10 0.32
C LEU A 14 8.15 3.03 -0.21
N PHE A 15 7.93 2.44 -1.38
CA PHE A 15 6.59 2.35 -1.97
C PHE A 15 5.67 1.45 -1.15
N HIS A 16 6.18 0.37 -0.57
CA HIS A 16 5.41 -0.50 0.31
C HIS A 16 4.99 0.23 1.60
N SER A 17 5.89 0.99 2.23
CA SER A 17 5.56 1.81 3.41
C SER A 17 4.46 2.85 3.13
N VAL A 18 4.43 3.43 1.94
CA VAL A 18 3.34 4.35 1.54
C VAL A 18 1.99 3.64 1.54
N ALA A 19 1.91 2.45 0.92
CA ALA A 19 0.67 1.68 0.86
C ALA A 19 0.18 1.25 2.25
N GLU A 20 1.09 0.88 3.15
CA GLU A 20 0.78 0.54 4.55
C GLU A 20 0.25 1.74 5.33
N GLU A 21 0.91 2.90 5.25
CA GLU A 21 0.44 4.10 5.95
C GLU A 21 -0.90 4.62 5.42
N MET A 22 -1.17 4.48 4.12
CA MET A 22 -2.51 4.73 3.56
C MET A 22 -3.56 3.85 4.21
N GLY A 23 -3.29 2.54 4.33
CA GLY A 23 -4.20 1.58 4.97
C GLY A 23 -4.41 1.89 6.45
N ALA A 24 -3.34 2.23 7.17
CA ALA A 24 -3.40 2.59 8.57
C ALA A 24 -4.21 3.89 8.80
N ALA A 25 -4.01 4.90 7.95
CA ALA A 25 -4.77 6.15 7.99
C ALA A 25 -6.26 5.91 7.70
N LEU A 26 -6.59 5.13 6.67
CA LEU A 26 -7.96 4.77 6.31
C LEU A 26 -8.67 4.05 7.46
N ARG A 27 -8.02 3.05 8.07
CA ARG A 27 -8.61 2.29 9.19
C ARG A 27 -8.86 3.16 10.41
N ARG A 28 -7.94 4.10 10.72
CA ARG A 28 -8.07 5.00 11.88
C ARG A 28 -9.25 5.96 11.73
N SER A 29 -9.52 6.45 10.51
CA SER A 29 -10.58 7.42 10.23
C SER A 29 -11.93 6.78 9.88
N ALA A 30 -11.97 5.49 9.57
CA ALA A 30 -13.19 4.83 9.16
C ALA A 30 -14.24 4.70 10.28
N PHE A 31 -15.51 4.84 9.89
CA PHE A 31 -16.67 4.50 10.72
C PHE A 31 -17.31 3.16 10.31
N SER A 32 -17.01 2.66 9.11
CA SER A 32 -17.55 1.39 8.60
C SER A 32 -16.97 0.20 9.36
N PRO A 33 -17.79 -0.71 9.92
CA PRO A 33 -17.32 -1.95 10.52
C PRO A 33 -16.56 -2.85 9.54
N ASN A 34 -16.95 -2.83 8.25
CA ASN A 34 -16.21 -3.57 7.21
C ASN A 34 -14.75 -3.10 7.14
N ILE A 35 -14.50 -1.79 7.23
CA ILE A 35 -13.13 -1.24 7.17
C ILE A 35 -12.43 -1.35 8.53
N LYS A 36 -13.10 -0.97 9.63
CA LYS A 36 -12.48 -0.82 10.95
C LYS A 36 -12.24 -2.14 11.67
N GLU A 37 -13.18 -3.07 11.56
CA GLU A 37 -13.19 -4.35 12.28
C GLU A 37 -12.79 -5.49 11.36
N ARG A 38 -13.47 -5.62 10.21
CA ARG A 38 -13.22 -6.72 9.26
C ARG A 38 -11.98 -6.48 8.39
N ARG A 39 -11.46 -5.26 8.38
CA ARG A 39 -10.30 -4.84 7.56
C ARG A 39 -10.48 -5.17 6.08
N ASP A 40 -11.73 -5.04 5.62
CA ASP A 40 -12.14 -5.25 4.24
C ASP A 40 -11.87 -3.99 3.41
N TYR A 41 -10.58 -3.79 3.13
CA TYR A 41 -10.07 -2.72 2.28
C TYR A 41 -8.66 -3.08 1.82
N SER A 42 -8.24 -2.52 0.69
CA SER A 42 -6.85 -2.55 0.25
C SER A 42 -6.40 -1.13 -0.12
N CYS A 43 -5.09 -0.89 -0.09
CA CYS A 43 -4.47 0.35 -0.52
C CYS A 43 -3.33 0.02 -1.47
N ALA A 44 -3.25 0.74 -2.58
CA ALA A 44 -2.23 0.51 -3.60
C ALA A 44 -1.72 1.82 -4.19
N VAL A 45 -0.45 1.81 -4.55
CA VAL A 45 0.25 2.88 -5.26
C VAL A 45 0.35 2.47 -6.72
N PHE A 46 0.02 3.40 -7.62
CA PHE A 46 0.04 3.18 -9.07
C PHE A 46 1.00 4.13 -9.74
N ASP A 47 1.58 3.71 -10.87
CA ASP A 47 2.32 4.62 -11.74
C ASP A 47 1.38 5.43 -12.65
N GLY A 48 1.95 6.37 -13.42
CA GLY A 48 1.18 7.21 -14.35
C GLY A 48 0.50 6.44 -15.51
N LYS A 49 0.74 5.13 -15.63
CA LYS A 49 0.07 4.24 -16.59
C LYS A 49 -0.98 3.34 -15.92
N GLY A 50 -1.23 3.51 -14.62
CA GLY A 50 -2.18 2.71 -13.86
C GLY A 50 -1.67 1.31 -13.48
N ARG A 51 -0.35 1.06 -13.55
CA ARG A 51 0.22 -0.23 -13.10
C ARG A 51 0.48 -0.19 -11.60
N VAL A 52 0.20 -1.28 -10.89
CA VAL A 52 0.47 -1.40 -9.46
C VAL A 52 1.98 -1.38 -9.22
N VAL A 53 2.42 -0.46 -8.35
CA VAL A 53 3.81 -0.31 -7.89
C VAL A 53 4.00 -0.94 -6.52
N ALA A 54 3.03 -0.75 -5.62
CA ALA A 54 2.99 -1.37 -4.30
C ALA A 54 1.54 -1.52 -3.85
N MET A 55 1.28 -2.50 -3.00
CA MET A 55 -0.01 -2.76 -2.38
C MET A 55 0.24 -3.19 -0.94
N GLY A 56 -0.60 -2.73 -0.01
CA GLY A 56 -0.54 -3.15 1.38
C GLY A 56 -1.05 -4.58 1.55
N ASP A 57 -0.63 -5.26 2.62
CA ASP A 57 -0.82 -6.70 2.83
C ASP A 57 -2.28 -7.11 3.13
N HIS A 58 -3.18 -6.13 3.23
CA HIS A 58 -4.58 -6.35 3.56
C HIS A 58 -5.35 -6.73 2.29
N MET A 59 -5.21 -7.98 1.85
CA MET A 59 -6.14 -8.57 0.88
C MET A 59 -7.35 -9.12 1.65
N PRO A 60 -8.55 -8.51 1.53
CA PRO A 60 -9.76 -9.15 2.05
C PRO A 60 -10.07 -10.44 1.29
N VAL A 61 -10.57 -11.42 2.04
CA VAL A 61 -11.13 -12.68 1.53
C VAL A 61 -12.50 -12.47 0.90
#